data_AF-A0A2S4UA45-F1
#
_entry.id   AF-A0A2S4UA45-F1
#
_cell.length_a   1.000
_cell.length_b   1.000
_cell.length_c   1.000
_cell.angle_alpha   90.00
_cell.angle_beta   90.00
_cell.angle_gamma   90.00
#
_symmetry.space_group_name_H-M   'P 1'
#
loop_
_entity.id
_entity.type
_entity.pdbx_description
1 polymer ?
#
loop_
_entity_poly.entity_id
_entity_poly.type
_entity_poly.pdbx_seq_one_letter_code
_entity_poly.pdbx_strand_id
1 'polypeptide(L)'
;MGELIEFLHDRNPEVRRLAVHGLLPYTAANHPQRSILNVTHTPTQDSTEPKLKPGSIKPAIIEDLKQLTEDQHLTAHDAFSALINLSDTPPVVEQLNDPDFLSVIFSTIINHDSILADLACMLLSNLTKVDSVVNICPDKQRESDPNLRIILIESLILLATYPTQREIMRLKKVYRIVQILHLAETSDNVRTRNVERLVNLLMRDESEHQEQQLKIGKKDDESVDVQEEEDDQLVEV
;
A
#
# COMPACT_ATOMS: atom_id res chain seq x y z
N MET A 1 22.51 5.16 -22.62
CA MET A 1 21.13 4.77 -22.26
C MET A 1 20.58 3.68 -23.15
N GLY A 2 20.54 3.84 -24.49
CA GLY A 2 20.10 2.75 -25.39
C GLY A 2 20.87 1.44 -25.18
N GLU A 3 22.20 1.52 -25.11
CA GLU A 3 23.08 0.37 -24.87
C GLU A 3 22.84 -0.31 -23.50
N LEU A 4 22.51 0.46 -22.45
CA LEU A 4 22.26 -0.11 -21.11
C LEU A 4 21.00 -0.99 -21.09
N ILE A 5 19.99 -0.64 -21.89
CA ILE A 5 18.73 -1.40 -21.96
C ILE A 5 18.97 -2.78 -22.56
N GLU A 6 19.87 -2.90 -23.54
CA GLU A 6 20.22 -4.19 -24.14
C GLU A 6 20.91 -5.15 -23.16
N PHE A 7 21.52 -4.63 -22.10
CA PHE A 7 22.22 -5.41 -21.09
C PHE A 7 21.35 -5.85 -19.91
N LEU A 8 20.09 -5.40 -19.84
CA LEU A 8 19.19 -5.79 -18.74
C LEU A 8 18.86 -7.28 -18.74
N HIS A 9 18.89 -7.94 -19.90
CA HIS A 9 18.66 -9.37 -20.06
C HIS A 9 19.95 -10.16 -20.39
N ASP A 10 21.12 -9.59 -20.11
CA ASP A 10 22.40 -10.28 -20.35
C ASP A 10 22.49 -11.58 -19.51
N ARG A 11 23.18 -12.60 -20.01
CA ARG A 11 23.37 -13.86 -19.29
C ARG A 11 24.20 -13.69 -18.02
N ASN A 12 25.09 -12.71 -17.99
CA ASN A 12 25.97 -12.43 -16.87
C ASN A 12 25.24 -11.59 -15.80
N PRO A 13 25.09 -12.10 -14.56
CA PRO A 13 24.41 -11.37 -13.48
C PRO A 13 25.09 -10.04 -13.14
N GLU A 14 26.41 -9.94 -13.28
CA GLU A 14 27.12 -8.68 -13.02
C GLU A 14 26.82 -7.62 -14.09
N VAL A 15 26.62 -8.03 -15.34
CA VAL A 15 26.25 -7.12 -16.43
C VAL A 15 24.85 -6.59 -16.20
N ARG A 16 23.89 -7.47 -15.86
CA ARG A 16 22.52 -7.07 -15.50
C ARG A 16 22.52 -6.13 -14.30
N ARG A 17 23.29 -6.44 -13.25
CA ARG A 17 23.43 -5.59 -12.05
C ARG A 17 23.89 -4.19 -12.41
N LEU A 18 24.95 -4.07 -13.21
CA LEU A 18 25.47 -2.77 -13.66
C LEU A 18 24.46 -2.02 -14.55
N ALA A 19 23.76 -2.75 -15.43
CA ALA A 19 22.74 -2.18 -16.31
C ALA A 19 21.56 -1.58 -15.53
N VAL A 20 20.99 -2.33 -14.58
CA VAL A 20 19.89 -1.88 -13.72
C VAL A 20 20.34 -0.73 -12.82
N HIS A 21 21.51 -0.85 -12.21
CA HIS A 21 22.06 0.19 -11.35
C HIS A 21 22.27 1.51 -12.10
N GLY A 22 22.77 1.45 -13.34
CA GLY A 22 22.91 2.61 -14.22
C GLY A 22 21.58 3.18 -14.72
N LEU A 23 20.54 2.34 -14.84
CA LEU A 23 19.20 2.73 -15.26
C LEU A 23 18.42 3.42 -14.13
N LEU A 24 18.63 3.02 -12.87
CA LEU A 24 17.83 3.44 -11.72
C LEU A 24 17.66 4.97 -11.59
N PRO A 25 18.70 5.83 -11.73
CA PRO A 25 18.52 7.29 -11.64
C PRO A 25 17.54 7.87 -12.66
N TYR A 26 17.41 7.23 -13.83
CA TYR A 26 16.53 7.68 -14.92
C TYR A 26 15.06 7.32 -14.68
N THR A 27 14.78 6.42 -13.75
CA THR A 27 13.41 6.00 -13.41
C THR A 27 12.71 7.00 -12.49
N ALA A 28 13.49 7.77 -11.71
CA ALA A 28 12.99 8.74 -10.74
C ALA A 28 12.04 9.77 -11.40
N ALA A 29 10.91 10.04 -10.74
CA ALA A 29 9.83 10.87 -11.28
C ALA A 29 10.29 12.28 -11.72
N ASN A 30 11.31 12.83 -11.06
CA ASN A 30 11.87 14.16 -11.32
C ASN A 30 13.06 14.16 -12.30
N HIS A 31 13.47 13.01 -12.85
CA HIS A 31 14.65 12.95 -13.71
C HIS A 31 14.39 13.60 -15.08
N PRO A 32 15.20 14.57 -15.54
CA PRO A 32 14.96 15.31 -16.79
C PRO A 32 14.85 14.44 -18.04
N GLN A 33 15.54 13.29 -18.05
CA GLN A 33 15.58 12.37 -19.18
C GLN A 33 14.71 11.13 -19.00
N ARG A 34 13.79 11.10 -18.02
CA ARG A 34 12.90 9.94 -17.78
C ARG A 34 12.09 9.55 -19.01
N SER A 35 11.69 10.54 -19.81
CA SER A 35 10.91 10.34 -21.05
C SER A 35 11.60 9.46 -22.10
N ILE A 36 12.91 9.22 -22.00
CA ILE A 36 13.65 8.31 -22.91
C ILE A 36 13.19 6.84 -22.77
N LEU A 37 12.62 6.50 -21.60
CA LEU A 37 12.09 5.18 -21.28
C LEU A 37 10.69 4.98 -21.88
N ASN A 38 9.99 6.06 -22.21
CA ASN A 38 8.64 6.00 -22.73
C ASN A 38 8.64 5.45 -24.16
N VAL A 39 7.51 4.86 -24.54
CA VAL A 39 7.24 4.52 -25.94
C VAL A 39 7.18 5.81 -26.75
N THR A 40 8.03 5.92 -27.78
CA THR A 40 7.89 6.99 -28.78
C THR A 40 6.68 6.64 -29.64
N HIS A 41 5.64 7.48 -29.65
CA HIS A 41 4.51 7.33 -30.57
C HIS A 41 5.01 7.49 -32.01
N THR A 42 5.53 6.43 -32.61
CA THR A 42 5.66 6.34 -34.07
C THR A 42 4.38 5.68 -34.57
N PRO A 43 3.48 6.41 -35.25
CA PRO A 43 2.33 5.82 -35.90
C PRO A 43 2.85 5.03 -37.10
N THR A 44 3.33 3.81 -36.86
CA THR A 44 3.51 2.83 -37.93
C THR A 44 2.13 2.23 -38.19
N GLN A 45 1.61 2.46 -39.39
CA GLN A 45 0.24 2.10 -39.76
C GLN A 45 0.00 0.59 -39.89
N ASP A 46 0.94 -0.27 -39.50
CA ASP A 46 0.95 -1.68 -39.93
C ASP A 46 1.33 -2.72 -38.86
N SER A 47 1.36 -2.40 -37.57
CA SER A 47 1.62 -3.41 -36.54
C SER A 47 0.37 -3.80 -35.76
N THR A 48 0.12 -5.11 -35.69
CA THR A 48 -0.78 -5.82 -34.76
C THR A 48 -0.39 -5.66 -33.29
N GLU A 49 0.50 -4.70 -32.97
CA GLU A 49 0.97 -4.45 -31.61
C GLU A 49 -0.08 -3.64 -30.83
N PRO A 50 -0.30 -3.99 -29.55
CA PRO A 50 -1.26 -3.29 -28.71
C PRO A 50 -0.89 -1.81 -28.61
N LYS A 51 -1.85 -0.93 -28.92
CA LYS A 51 -1.70 0.52 -28.77
C LYS A 51 -1.50 0.86 -27.29
N LEU A 52 -0.24 1.01 -26.89
CA LEU A 52 0.13 1.45 -25.54
C LEU A 52 -0.31 2.91 -25.31
N LYS A 53 -0.80 3.19 -24.10
CA LYS A 53 -1.26 4.54 -23.71
C LYS A 53 -0.08 5.51 -23.64
N PRO A 54 -0.28 6.81 -23.89
CA PRO A 54 0.75 7.82 -23.67
C PRO A 54 1.29 7.76 -22.23
N GLY A 55 2.61 7.79 -22.07
CA GLY A 55 3.28 7.63 -20.78
C GLY A 55 3.62 6.17 -20.41
N SER A 56 3.25 5.20 -21.23
CA SER A 56 3.74 3.82 -21.07
C SER A 56 5.24 3.73 -21.30
N ILE A 57 5.90 2.86 -20.54
CA ILE A 57 7.32 2.53 -20.69
C ILE A 57 7.47 1.49 -21.80
N LYS A 58 8.62 1.48 -22.49
CA LYS A 58 8.92 0.46 -23.51
C LYS A 58 8.72 -0.95 -22.92
N PRO A 59 7.92 -1.82 -23.56
CA PRO A 59 7.59 -3.14 -23.01
C PRO A 59 8.82 -3.97 -22.64
N ALA A 60 9.87 -3.98 -23.47
CA ALA A 60 11.11 -4.70 -23.18
C ALA A 60 11.74 -4.29 -21.83
N ILE A 61 11.72 -3.00 -21.49
CA ILE A 61 12.25 -2.52 -20.20
C ILE A 61 11.40 -3.03 -19.04
N ILE A 62 10.07 -3.02 -19.19
CA ILE A 62 9.16 -3.52 -18.15
C ILE A 62 9.35 -5.03 -17.95
N GLU A 63 9.40 -5.80 -19.04
CA GLU A 63 9.63 -7.25 -18.96
C GLU A 63 10.97 -7.58 -18.30
N ASP A 64 12.06 -6.92 -18.72
CA ASP A 64 13.38 -7.13 -18.14
C ASP A 64 13.37 -6.77 -16.64
N LEU A 65 12.80 -5.61 -16.26
CA LEU A 65 12.71 -5.20 -14.85
C LEU A 65 11.89 -6.18 -14.01
N LYS A 66 10.81 -6.75 -14.53
CA LYS A 66 10.03 -7.79 -13.84
C LYS A 66 10.90 -9.02 -13.56
N GLN A 67 11.60 -9.53 -14.57
CA GLN A 67 12.50 -10.69 -14.43
C GLN A 67 13.64 -10.43 -13.44
N LEU A 68 14.18 -9.21 -13.46
CA LEU A 68 15.27 -8.81 -12.57
C LEU A 68 14.88 -8.76 -11.09
N THR A 69 13.58 -8.70 -10.76
CA THR A 69 13.12 -8.78 -9.36
C THR A 69 13.37 -10.13 -8.70
N GLU A 70 13.58 -11.19 -9.49
CA GLU A 70 13.90 -12.54 -9.01
C GLU A 70 15.42 -12.85 -9.09
N ASP A 71 16.24 -11.86 -9.43
CA ASP A 71 17.69 -12.00 -9.51
C ASP A 71 18.35 -11.92 -8.10
N GLN A 72 19.67 -11.84 -8.06
CA GLN A 72 20.42 -11.63 -6.83
C GLN A 72 19.96 -10.36 -6.11
N HIS A 73 20.03 -10.39 -4.77
CA HIS A 73 19.53 -9.34 -3.87
C HIS A 73 19.79 -7.90 -4.32
N LEU A 74 21.01 -7.56 -4.75
CA LEU A 74 21.35 -6.20 -5.19
C LEU A 74 20.62 -5.80 -6.48
N THR A 75 20.57 -6.70 -7.45
CA THR A 75 19.90 -6.47 -8.74
C THR A 75 18.39 -6.39 -8.55
N ALA A 76 17.82 -7.31 -7.76
CA ALA A 76 16.40 -7.33 -7.43
C ALA A 76 15.96 -6.08 -6.66
N HIS A 77 16.78 -5.63 -5.70
CA HIS A 77 16.56 -4.37 -4.98
C HIS A 77 16.45 -3.18 -5.95
N ASP A 78 17.42 -3.04 -6.87
CA ASP A 78 17.43 -1.93 -7.81
C ASP A 78 16.28 -2.04 -8.84
N ALA A 79 15.91 -3.27 -9.24
CA ALA A 79 14.76 -3.52 -10.10
C ALA A 79 13.43 -3.15 -9.44
N PHE A 80 13.19 -3.56 -8.18
CA PHE A 80 12.03 -3.12 -7.42
C PHE A 80 12.00 -1.59 -7.26
N SER A 81 13.14 -0.98 -6.92
CA SER A 81 13.26 0.47 -6.78
C SER A 81 12.91 1.20 -8.08
N ALA A 82 13.37 0.68 -9.22
CA ALA A 82 13.02 1.18 -10.55
C ALA A 82 11.51 1.06 -10.81
N LEU A 83 10.90 -0.10 -10.54
CA LEU A 83 9.47 -0.32 -10.74
C LEU A 83 8.61 0.55 -9.82
N ILE A 84 9.03 0.81 -8.58
CA ILE A 84 8.34 1.75 -7.67
C ILE A 84 8.33 3.15 -8.26
N ASN A 85 9.47 3.62 -8.79
CA ASN A 85 9.57 4.94 -9.41
C ASN A 85 8.77 5.06 -10.72
N LEU A 86 8.62 3.96 -11.47
CA LEU A 86 7.87 3.93 -12.74
C LEU A 86 6.36 3.76 -12.54
N SER A 87 5.94 3.06 -11.50
CA SER A 87 4.53 2.79 -11.15
C SER A 87 3.82 3.98 -10.50
N ASP A 88 4.42 5.17 -10.52
CA ASP A 88 3.78 6.44 -10.14
C ASP A 88 2.71 6.90 -11.13
N THR A 89 2.65 6.29 -12.33
CA THR A 89 1.68 6.63 -13.39
C THR A 89 0.74 5.47 -13.72
N PRO A 90 -0.56 5.73 -13.98
CA PRO A 90 -1.54 4.69 -14.32
C PRO A 90 -1.18 3.80 -15.52
N PRO A 91 -0.60 4.31 -16.64
CA PRO A 91 -0.21 3.46 -17.76
C PRO A 91 0.77 2.37 -17.37
N VAL A 92 1.75 2.69 -16.50
CA VAL A 92 2.74 1.70 -16.05
C VAL A 92 2.11 0.69 -15.09
N VAL A 93 1.21 1.12 -14.20
CA VAL A 93 0.46 0.20 -13.34
C VAL A 93 -0.31 -0.82 -14.17
N GLU A 94 -0.91 -0.41 -15.29
CA GLU A 94 -1.57 -1.33 -16.22
C GLU A 94 -0.58 -2.28 -16.92
N GLN A 95 0.65 -1.85 -17.22
CA GLN A 95 1.69 -2.72 -17.77
C GLN A 95 2.20 -3.75 -16.74
N LEU A 96 2.16 -3.41 -15.46
CA LEU A 96 2.53 -4.29 -14.34
C LEU A 96 1.35 -5.15 -13.85
N ASN A 97 0.16 -4.98 -14.43
CA ASN A 97 -1.00 -5.84 -14.20
C ASN A 97 -0.82 -7.18 -14.93
N ASP A 98 0.14 -7.95 -14.46
CA ASP A 98 0.54 -9.24 -14.98
C ASP A 98 0.42 -10.29 -13.85
N PRO A 99 -0.45 -11.31 -13.98
CA PRO A 99 -0.67 -12.32 -12.95
C PRO A 99 0.60 -13.04 -12.49
N ASP A 100 1.53 -13.32 -13.41
CA ASP A 100 2.77 -14.02 -13.10
C ASP A 100 3.66 -13.13 -12.23
N PHE A 101 3.84 -11.88 -12.61
CA PHE A 101 4.61 -10.91 -11.84
C PHE A 101 3.98 -10.59 -10.47
N LEU A 102 2.66 -10.59 -10.38
CA LEU A 102 2.00 -10.40 -9.09
C LEU A 102 2.19 -11.58 -8.16
N SER A 103 2.26 -12.81 -8.69
CA SER A 103 2.67 -13.97 -7.90
C SER A 103 4.10 -13.81 -7.36
N VAL A 104 5.01 -13.21 -8.13
CA VAL A 104 6.36 -12.85 -7.65
C VAL A 104 6.29 -11.83 -6.52
N ILE A 105 5.50 -10.77 -6.65
CA ILE A 105 5.31 -9.77 -5.57
C ILE A 105 4.75 -10.43 -4.31
N PHE A 106 3.68 -11.22 -4.41
CA PHE A 106 3.06 -11.85 -3.25
C PHE A 106 3.97 -12.90 -2.59
N SER A 107 4.66 -13.73 -3.38
CA SER A 107 5.63 -14.69 -2.84
C SER A 107 6.78 -13.98 -2.12
N THR A 108 7.23 -12.85 -2.65
CA THR A 108 8.25 -11.99 -2.02
C THR A 108 7.77 -11.40 -0.70
N ILE A 109 6.50 -10.99 -0.59
CA ILE A 109 5.90 -10.41 0.63
C ILE A 109 5.68 -11.48 1.72
N ILE A 110 5.20 -12.66 1.32
CA ILE A 110 4.84 -13.74 2.27
C ILE A 110 6.09 -14.46 2.80
N ASN A 111 7.18 -14.45 2.05
CA ASN A 111 8.43 -15.06 2.48
C ASN A 111 9.06 -14.27 3.64
N HIS A 112 9.03 -14.85 4.84
CA HIS A 112 9.64 -14.26 6.05
C HIS A 112 11.15 -14.04 5.97
N ASP A 113 11.85 -14.74 5.08
CA ASP A 113 13.29 -14.56 4.85
C ASP A 113 13.60 -13.47 3.80
N SER A 114 12.57 -12.94 3.14
CA SER A 114 12.74 -11.96 2.08
C SER A 114 13.06 -10.57 2.64
N ILE A 115 14.27 -10.09 2.38
CA ILE A 115 14.66 -8.70 2.68
C ILE A 115 14.03 -7.68 1.72
N LEU A 116 13.36 -8.14 0.66
CA LEU A 116 12.73 -7.31 -0.37
C LEU A 116 11.21 -7.13 -0.12
N ALA A 117 10.66 -7.73 0.94
CA ALA A 117 9.24 -7.68 1.26
C ALA A 117 8.70 -6.23 1.39
N ASP A 118 9.48 -5.32 1.98
CA ASP A 118 9.10 -3.92 2.11
C ASP A 118 9.01 -3.20 0.75
N LEU A 119 9.97 -3.48 -0.15
CA LEU A 119 9.96 -2.94 -1.51
C LEU A 119 8.78 -3.49 -2.32
N ALA A 120 8.52 -4.79 -2.22
CA ALA A 120 7.37 -5.44 -2.84
C ALA A 120 6.04 -4.84 -2.31
N CYS A 121 5.94 -4.56 -1.00
CA CYS A 121 4.79 -3.85 -0.42
C CYS A 121 4.64 -2.43 -0.94
N MET A 122 5.73 -1.67 -1.08
CA MET A 122 5.71 -0.32 -1.66
C MET A 122 5.25 -0.34 -3.12
N LEU A 123 5.73 -1.29 -3.91
CA LEU A 123 5.28 -1.48 -5.28
C LEU A 123 3.80 -1.85 -5.33
N LEU A 124 3.36 -2.82 -4.53
CA LEU A 124 1.96 -3.23 -4.43
C LEU A 124 1.03 -2.08 -4.03
N SER A 125 1.49 -1.18 -3.15
CA SER A 125 0.77 0.05 -2.78
C SER A 125 0.53 0.96 -3.99
N ASN A 126 1.47 1.06 -4.92
CA ASN A 126 1.25 1.79 -6.17
C ASN A 126 0.29 1.05 -7.11
N LEU A 127 0.44 -0.26 -7.25
CA LEU A 127 -0.39 -1.07 -8.16
C LEU A 127 -1.87 -1.05 -7.76
N THR A 128 -2.16 -1.11 -6.46
CA THR A 128 -3.52 -1.13 -5.91
C THR A 128 -4.25 0.22 -6.02
N LYS A 129 -3.60 1.30 -6.48
CA LYS A 129 -4.25 2.59 -6.76
C LYS A 129 -5.18 2.52 -7.97
N VAL A 130 -5.01 1.53 -8.85
CA VAL A 130 -5.85 1.34 -10.03
C VAL A 130 -6.79 0.15 -9.80
N ASP A 131 -8.10 0.39 -9.89
CA ASP A 131 -9.13 -0.62 -9.60
C ASP A 131 -8.99 -1.90 -10.43
N SER A 132 -8.41 -1.81 -11.64
CA SER A 132 -8.16 -2.97 -12.51
C SER A 132 -7.20 -3.99 -11.89
N VAL A 133 -6.36 -3.57 -10.94
CA VAL A 133 -5.37 -4.43 -10.27
C VAL A 133 -5.93 -5.12 -9.02
N VAL A 134 -7.03 -4.61 -8.47
CA VAL A 134 -7.60 -5.11 -7.21
C VAL A 134 -8.25 -6.51 -7.36
N ASN A 135 -8.44 -6.99 -8.59
CA ASN A 135 -9.08 -8.29 -8.89
C ASN A 135 -8.10 -9.48 -9.05
N ILE A 136 -6.81 -9.33 -8.78
CA ILE A 136 -5.79 -10.27 -9.31
C ILE A 136 -5.45 -11.47 -8.41
N CYS A 137 -5.96 -11.57 -7.19
CA CYS A 137 -5.91 -12.87 -6.50
C CYS A 137 -7.27 -13.57 -6.64
N PRO A 138 -7.53 -14.33 -7.73
CA PRO A 138 -8.69 -15.21 -7.78
C PRO A 138 -8.62 -16.26 -6.66
N ASP A 139 -7.41 -16.60 -6.22
CA ASP A 139 -7.14 -17.48 -5.08
C ASP A 139 -7.16 -16.77 -3.72
N LYS A 140 -7.51 -15.46 -3.67
CA LYS A 140 -7.68 -14.76 -2.38
C LYS A 140 -8.84 -15.37 -1.63
N GLN A 141 -8.53 -16.37 -0.83
CA GLN A 141 -9.45 -16.89 0.15
C GLN A 141 -9.39 -16.04 1.43
N ARG A 142 -10.48 -16.10 2.18
CA ARG A 142 -10.48 -15.62 3.56
C ARG A 142 -9.59 -16.54 4.37
N GLU A 143 -9.11 -16.04 5.51
CA GLU A 143 -8.40 -16.88 6.47
C GLU A 143 -9.25 -18.12 6.80
N SER A 144 -8.64 -19.29 6.65
CA SER A 144 -9.30 -20.59 6.80
C SER A 144 -9.48 -20.97 8.26
N ASP A 145 -8.51 -20.63 9.11
CA ASP A 145 -8.56 -20.93 10.55
C ASP A 145 -9.56 -19.98 11.25
N PRO A 146 -10.63 -20.51 11.87
CA PRO A 146 -11.57 -19.68 12.63
C PRO A 146 -10.92 -18.92 13.79
N ASN A 147 -9.86 -19.45 14.42
CA ASN A 147 -9.17 -18.77 15.53
C ASN A 147 -8.37 -17.56 15.04
N LEU A 148 -7.68 -17.68 13.91
CA LEU A 148 -6.99 -16.54 13.30
C LEU A 148 -7.99 -15.46 12.85
N ARG A 149 -9.15 -15.85 12.29
CA ARG A 149 -10.23 -14.91 12.01
C ARG A 149 -10.73 -14.18 13.25
N ILE A 150 -10.89 -14.89 14.37
CA ILE A 150 -11.26 -14.30 15.66
C ILE A 150 -10.27 -13.20 16.04
N ILE A 151 -8.96 -13.50 16.00
CA ILE A 151 -7.89 -12.54 16.38
C ILE A 151 -7.92 -11.30 15.49
N LEU A 152 -8.07 -11.48 14.17
CA LEU A 152 -8.16 -10.37 13.22
C LEU A 152 -9.38 -9.48 13.50
N ILE A 153 -10.55 -10.08 13.75
CA ILE A 153 -11.78 -9.34 14.06
C ILE A 153 -11.67 -8.66 15.43
N GLU A 154 -11.07 -9.30 16.44
CA GLU A 154 -10.84 -8.70 17.75
C GLU A 154 -9.92 -7.48 17.67
N SER A 155 -8.92 -7.52 16.80
CA SER A 155 -8.04 -6.38 16.54
C SER A 155 -8.83 -5.19 15.96
N LEU A 156 -9.77 -5.46 15.06
CA LEU A 156 -10.69 -4.45 14.53
C LEU A 156 -11.68 -3.94 15.58
N ILE A 157 -12.20 -4.82 16.45
CA ILE A 157 -13.07 -4.42 17.57
C ILE A 157 -12.33 -3.50 18.53
N LEU A 158 -11.06 -3.81 18.85
CA LEU A 158 -10.22 -2.98 19.70
C LEU A 158 -9.99 -1.61 19.08
N LEU A 159 -9.67 -1.53 17.79
CA LEU A 159 -9.56 -0.24 17.10
C LEU A 159 -10.90 0.51 17.08
N ALA A 160 -12.01 -0.21 16.90
CA ALA A 160 -13.36 0.35 16.89
C ALA A 160 -13.87 0.80 18.27
N THR A 161 -13.12 0.62 19.37
CA THR A 161 -13.51 1.23 20.66
C THR A 161 -13.42 2.75 20.62
N TYR A 162 -12.53 3.28 19.80
CA TYR A 162 -12.30 4.71 19.66
C TYR A 162 -13.22 5.33 18.59
N PRO A 163 -13.92 6.45 18.87
CA PRO A 163 -14.85 7.06 17.91
C PRO A 163 -14.22 7.49 16.60
N THR A 164 -13.07 8.17 16.64
CA THR A 164 -12.38 8.65 15.44
C THR A 164 -11.96 7.49 14.52
N GLN A 165 -11.54 6.37 15.09
CA GLN A 165 -11.21 5.16 14.33
C GLN A 165 -12.44 4.53 13.67
N ARG A 166 -13.61 4.52 14.35
CA ARG A 166 -14.86 4.03 13.73
C ARG A 166 -15.28 4.90 12.55
N GLU A 167 -15.09 6.22 12.63
CA GLU A 167 -15.33 7.12 11.50
C GLU A 167 -14.41 6.81 10.31
N ILE A 168 -13.10 6.64 10.57
CA ILE A 168 -12.13 6.23 9.54
C ILE A 168 -12.53 4.88 8.92
N MET A 169 -12.96 3.91 9.72
CA MET A 169 -13.43 2.60 9.25
C MET A 169 -14.68 2.72 8.36
N ARG A 170 -15.63 3.61 8.69
CA ARG A 170 -16.80 3.91 7.85
C ARG A 170 -16.38 4.55 6.52
N LEU A 171 -15.48 5.53 6.56
CA LEU A 171 -14.93 6.19 5.37
C LEU A 171 -14.21 5.21 4.44
N LYS A 172 -13.43 4.29 5.00
CA LYS A 172 -12.71 3.23 4.28
C LYS A 172 -13.58 2.02 3.91
N LYS A 173 -14.90 2.10 4.06
CA LYS A 173 -15.87 1.05 3.71
C LYS A 173 -15.65 -0.29 4.42
N VAL A 174 -15.00 -0.29 5.60
CA VAL A 174 -14.77 -1.50 6.42
C VAL A 174 -16.10 -2.17 6.76
N TYR A 175 -17.13 -1.39 7.08
CA TYR A 175 -18.48 -1.91 7.34
C TYR A 175 -18.99 -2.81 6.19
N ARG A 176 -18.80 -2.39 4.94
CA ARG A 176 -19.24 -3.17 3.78
C ARG A 176 -18.52 -4.51 3.68
N ILE A 177 -17.22 -4.52 3.98
CA ILE A 177 -16.40 -5.74 4.00
C ILE A 177 -16.86 -6.69 5.12
N VAL A 178 -17.10 -6.15 6.32
CA VAL A 178 -17.57 -6.92 7.48
C VAL A 178 -18.98 -7.50 7.26
N GLN A 179 -19.87 -6.78 6.58
CA GLN A 179 -21.18 -7.31 6.18
C GLN A 179 -21.04 -8.51 5.23
N ILE A 180 -20.16 -8.42 4.23
CA ILE A 180 -19.91 -9.55 3.31
C ILE A 180 -19.27 -10.72 4.08
N LEU A 181 -18.38 -10.45 5.03
CA LEU A 181 -17.84 -11.46 5.93
C LEU A 181 -18.95 -12.13 6.75
N HIS A 182 -19.88 -11.38 7.34
CA HIS A 182 -21.01 -11.93 8.10
C HIS A 182 -21.84 -12.93 7.29
N LEU A 183 -22.15 -12.60 6.04
CA LEU A 183 -22.93 -13.44 5.14
C LEU A 183 -22.18 -14.70 4.68
N ALA A 184 -20.86 -14.62 4.57
CA ALA A 184 -20.01 -15.72 4.11
C ALA A 184 -19.46 -16.59 5.25
N GLU A 185 -19.65 -16.18 6.51
CA GLU A 185 -19.09 -16.86 7.68
C GLU A 185 -19.87 -18.14 8.00
N THR A 186 -19.16 -19.27 7.97
CA THR A 186 -19.72 -20.60 8.26
C THR A 186 -19.68 -20.95 9.74
N SER A 187 -18.79 -20.33 10.52
CA SER A 187 -18.68 -20.60 11.95
C SER A 187 -19.61 -19.68 12.76
N ASP A 188 -20.62 -20.26 13.40
CA ASP A 188 -21.60 -19.52 14.20
C ASP A 188 -20.95 -18.70 15.33
N ASN A 189 -19.91 -19.24 15.97
CA ASN A 189 -19.19 -18.54 17.04
C ASN A 189 -18.51 -17.27 16.50
N VAL A 190 -17.81 -17.37 15.37
CA VAL A 190 -17.14 -16.22 14.74
C VAL A 190 -18.17 -15.18 14.29
N ARG A 191 -19.26 -15.63 13.65
CA ARG A 191 -20.31 -14.78 13.13
C ARG A 191 -21.02 -13.98 14.23
N THR A 192 -21.49 -14.65 15.27
CA THR A 192 -22.32 -14.00 16.30
C THR A 192 -21.51 -13.30 17.38
N ARG A 193 -20.41 -13.88 17.84
CA ARG A 193 -19.63 -13.28 18.94
C ARG A 193 -18.76 -12.11 18.47
N ASN A 194 -18.21 -12.20 17.27
CA ASN A 194 -17.18 -11.28 16.81
C ASN A 194 -17.70 -10.37 15.69
N VAL A 195 -18.23 -10.95 14.61
CA VAL A 195 -18.66 -10.15 13.44
C VAL A 195 -19.85 -9.26 13.78
N GLU A 196 -20.91 -9.79 14.40
CA GLU A 196 -22.07 -8.99 14.83
C GLU A 196 -21.68 -7.90 15.85
N ARG A 197 -20.78 -8.21 16.78
CA ARG A 197 -20.26 -7.23 17.74
C ARG A 197 -19.55 -6.07 17.05
N LEU A 198 -18.69 -6.36 16.07
CA LEU A 198 -18.00 -5.32 15.28
C LEU A 198 -19.01 -4.47 14.48
N VAL A 199 -20.00 -5.11 13.86
CA VAL A 199 -21.08 -4.43 13.13
C VAL A 199 -21.83 -3.45 14.06
N ASN A 200 -22.23 -3.90 15.24
CA ASN A 200 -22.95 -3.07 16.21
C ASN A 200 -22.11 -1.87 16.69
N LEU A 201 -20.80 -2.05 16.87
CA LEU A 201 -19.89 -0.94 17.19
C LEU A 201 -19.81 0.08 16.05
N LEU A 202 -19.67 -0.38 14.81
CA LEU A 202 -19.56 0.49 13.63
C LEU A 202 -20.87 1.25 13.31
N MET A 203 -22.01 0.65 13.64
CA MET A 203 -23.36 1.23 13.47
C MET A 203 -23.74 2.22 14.58
N ARG A 204 -22.93 2.34 15.64
CA ARG A 204 -23.23 3.25 16.74
C ARG A 204 -23.11 4.70 16.29
N ASP A 205 -24.14 5.50 16.56
CA ASP A 205 -24.12 6.94 16.34
C ASP A 205 -23.20 7.61 17.38
N GLU A 206 -22.28 8.44 16.89
CA GLU A 206 -21.24 9.08 17.72
C GLU A 206 -21.62 10.49 18.17
N SER A 207 -22.74 11.01 17.66
CA SER A 207 -23.34 12.29 18.04
C SER A 207 -23.56 12.41 19.55
N GLU A 208 -23.85 11.28 20.23
CA GLU A 208 -24.13 11.24 21.67
C GLU A 208 -22.86 11.27 22.55
N HIS A 209 -21.70 10.87 22.01
CA HIS A 209 -20.44 10.80 22.77
C HIS A 209 -19.71 12.14 22.87
N GLN A 210 -19.87 13.00 21.88
CA GLN A 210 -19.37 14.38 21.94
C GLN A 210 -20.07 15.15 23.08
N GLU A 211 -21.37 14.92 23.31
CA GLU A 211 -22.11 15.55 24.41
C GLU A 211 -21.69 15.08 25.81
N GLN A 212 -21.27 13.84 25.98
CA GLN A 212 -20.82 13.32 27.27
C GLN A 212 -19.40 13.76 27.64
N GLN A 213 -18.49 13.88 26.67
CA GLN A 213 -17.15 14.43 26.91
C GLN A 213 -17.20 15.92 27.27
N LEU A 214 -18.11 16.70 26.65
CA LEU A 214 -18.35 18.11 26.98
C LEU A 214 -18.95 18.31 28.39
N LYS A 215 -19.66 17.32 28.94
CA LYS A 215 -20.24 17.39 30.31
C LYS A 215 -19.26 17.00 31.41
N ILE A 216 -18.24 16.20 31.10
CA ILE A 216 -17.21 15.80 32.07
C ILE A 216 -16.19 16.94 32.27
N GLY A 217 -15.81 17.66 31.22
CA GLY A 217 -14.86 18.78 31.30
C GLY A 217 -15.38 20.07 31.95
N LYS A 218 -16.66 20.13 32.38
CA LYS A 218 -17.25 21.31 33.05
C LYS A 218 -17.33 21.20 34.58
N LYS A 219 -16.97 20.05 35.17
CA LYS A 219 -17.07 19.85 36.63
C LYS A 219 -15.81 20.25 37.39
N ASP A 220 -14.71 20.50 36.71
CA ASP A 220 -13.40 20.71 37.35
C ASP A 220 -12.98 22.19 37.44
N ASP A 221 -13.84 23.14 37.02
CA ASP A 221 -13.49 24.57 36.88
C ASP A 221 -14.11 25.49 37.95
N GLU A 222 -14.72 24.94 39.00
CA GLU A 222 -15.19 25.71 40.17
C GLU A 222 -14.54 25.20 41.45
N SER A 223 -13.26 25.53 41.68
CA SER A 223 -12.70 25.84 43.02
C SER A 223 -11.16 25.91 43.00
N VAL A 224 -10.59 27.10 42.76
CA VAL A 224 -9.32 27.48 43.42
C VAL A 224 -9.33 28.98 43.67
N ASP A 225 -9.38 29.35 44.95
CA ASP A 225 -9.16 30.69 45.51
C ASP A 225 -7.76 31.20 45.12
N VAL A 226 -7.69 32.44 44.63
CA VAL A 226 -6.42 33.14 44.35
C VAL A 226 -6.02 33.90 45.61
N GLN A 227 -4.94 33.46 46.28
CA GLN A 227 -4.17 34.33 47.17
C GLN A 227 -2.96 34.85 46.39
N GLU A 228 -2.92 36.17 46.22
CA GLU A 228 -1.84 36.93 45.58
C GLU A 228 -0.61 36.96 46.51
N GLU A 229 0.57 36.59 46.00
CA GLU A 229 1.85 37.02 46.56
C GLU A 229 2.55 37.91 45.53
N GLU A 230 2.76 39.17 45.90
CA GLU A 230 3.42 40.21 45.11
C GLU A 230 4.93 39.97 45.02
N ASP A 231 5.47 40.23 43.82
CA ASP A 231 6.90 40.28 43.48
C ASP A 231 7.69 41.25 44.38
N ASP A 232 8.96 40.93 44.71
CA ASP A 232 10.01 41.96 44.65
C ASP A 232 11.46 41.41 44.57
N GLN A 233 12.09 41.77 43.45
CA GLN A 233 13.42 42.37 43.29
C GLN A 233 14.74 41.54 43.34
N LEU A 234 15.44 41.60 42.21
CA LEU A 234 16.83 41.24 41.93
C LEU A 234 17.85 42.05 42.75
N VAL A 235 18.96 41.43 43.22
CA VAL A 235 20.33 42.02 43.16
C VAL A 235 21.41 40.91 43.10
N GLU A 236 22.36 41.10 42.17
CA GLU A 236 23.67 40.41 42.05
C GLU A 236 24.54 40.47 43.32
N VAL A 237 25.36 39.43 43.59
CA VAL A 237 26.84 39.41 43.43
C VAL A 237 27.29 37.95 43.28
#